data_AF-A0A923XJV9-F1
#
_entry.id   AF-A0A923XJV9-F1
#
_cell.length_a   1.000
_cell.length_b   1.000
_cell.length_c   1.000
_cell.angle_alpha   90.00
_cell.angle_beta   90.00
_cell.angle_gamma   90.00
#
_symmetry.space_group_name_H-M   'P 1'
#
loop_
_entity.id
_entity.type
_entity.pdbx_description
1 polymer ?
#
loop_
_entity_poly.entity_id
_entity_poly.type
_entity_poly.pdbx_seq_one_letter_code
_entity_poly.pdbx_strand_id
1 'polypeptide(L)'
;MTDLLKTKLSRRSLLQAAAVGAVGVTPGLRTAVYAAGSDKPEKEEVKIGFIPLTDCASVVMASVLGFDRKYGVKIVPSKEASWAGVRDKLVNGELDFAHVLYGLVYGVHMGTSGPKKDMAVLMTLNNNGQAITLSRKLADKGAVDGPGLAKLMAAEKREYTFAQTFPTGTHAMWLYYWLAANGINPMKDAKVITVPPPQMVANMRVGNMDGYCVGEPWGHRAIIDGIGVTAITTQDIWKDHPEKVLGTTAEFVRKNPNTARAVTAAILEAGKWIDASLGNKQKMAETVADKSYVNTSVDAINQRILGRYQNGMGKTWDDPNYMKFYNDGAVTFPYLSDGMWFMTQHKRWGLVKEHPDYLAVAKQVNHIDVYKDAATASKSAVPRDAMRSSKLMDGTVWDGKDPKRYADSFRVHA
;
A
#
# COMPACT_ATOMS: atom_id res chain seq x y z
N MET A 1 -34.96 62.19 -31.35
CA MET A 1 -35.16 61.15 -32.36
C MET A 1 -33.78 60.81 -32.91
N THR A 2 -33.09 59.82 -32.31
CA THR A 2 -32.97 58.42 -32.80
C THR A 2 -32.17 58.39 -34.11
N ASP A 3 -31.07 57.65 -34.30
CA ASP A 3 -30.73 56.33 -33.79
C ASP A 3 -29.24 56.02 -34.03
N LEU A 4 -28.75 55.02 -33.31
CA LEU A 4 -27.39 54.52 -33.21
C LEU A 4 -26.81 53.94 -34.52
N LEU A 5 -25.56 54.28 -34.84
CA LEU A 5 -24.72 53.48 -35.71
C LEU A 5 -24.13 52.29 -34.93
N LYS A 6 -24.86 51.17 -34.94
CA LYS A 6 -24.39 49.84 -34.54
C LYS A 6 -23.48 49.26 -35.64
N THR A 7 -22.16 49.31 -35.46
CA THR A 7 -21.24 48.45 -36.21
C THR A 7 -21.32 47.02 -35.68
N LYS A 8 -21.95 46.12 -36.45
CA LYS A 8 -21.98 44.67 -36.19
C LYS A 8 -20.58 44.08 -36.44
N LEU A 9 -19.83 43.82 -35.37
CA LEU A 9 -18.69 42.91 -35.42
C LEU A 9 -19.20 41.49 -35.69
N SER A 10 -18.85 40.92 -36.85
CA SER A 10 -19.24 39.55 -37.19
C SER A 10 -18.39 38.55 -36.40
N ARG A 11 -18.99 37.43 -35.96
CA ARG A 11 -18.28 36.32 -35.30
C ARG A 11 -17.10 35.76 -36.13
N ARG A 12 -17.08 36.00 -37.44
CA ARG A 12 -15.99 35.57 -38.34
C ARG A 12 -14.74 36.45 -38.22
N SER A 13 -14.91 37.73 -37.89
CA SER A 13 -13.83 38.70 -37.71
C SER A 13 -13.07 38.50 -36.39
N LEU A 14 -13.76 38.02 -35.34
CA LEU A 14 -13.16 37.65 -34.05
C LEU A 14 -12.34 36.35 -34.12
N LEU A 15 -12.71 35.40 -35.00
CA LEU A 15 -11.97 34.14 -35.17
C LEU A 15 -10.69 34.31 -36.01
N GLN A 16 -10.64 35.28 -36.93
CA GLN A 16 -9.43 35.57 -37.71
C GLN A 16 -8.40 36.40 -36.94
N ALA A 17 -8.81 37.17 -35.92
CA ALA A 17 -7.89 37.90 -35.05
C ALA A 17 -7.15 37.02 -34.02
N ALA A 18 -7.63 35.80 -33.77
CA ALA A 18 -6.96 34.83 -32.88
C ALA A 18 -5.82 34.03 -33.56
N ALA A 19 -5.68 34.12 -34.90
CA ALA A 19 -4.74 33.30 -35.67
C ALA A 19 -3.40 33.99 -36.01
N VAL A 20 -3.18 35.26 -35.65
CA VAL A 20 -1.96 36.00 -36.04
C VAL A 20 -1.10 36.46 -34.85
N GLY A 21 -1.45 36.07 -33.61
CA GLY A 21 -0.68 36.42 -32.41
C GLY A 21 0.30 35.35 -31.90
N ALA A 22 0.81 34.46 -32.75
CA ALA A 22 1.64 33.32 -32.34
C ALA A 22 3.09 33.38 -32.88
N VAL A 23 3.71 34.56 -32.86
CA VAL A 23 5.15 34.69 -33.10
C VAL A 23 5.75 35.54 -31.98
N GLY A 24 6.25 34.87 -30.93
CA GLY A 24 7.01 35.51 -29.86
C GLY A 24 6.62 35.09 -28.45
N VAL A 25 6.71 33.79 -28.13
CA VAL A 25 6.73 33.33 -26.73
C VAL A 25 7.92 32.40 -26.53
N THR A 26 8.77 32.79 -25.59
CA THR A 26 9.95 32.06 -25.07
C THR A 26 9.68 30.56 -24.82
N PRO A 27 10.65 29.65 -25.01
CA PRO A 27 10.43 28.19 -24.89
C PRO A 27 10.09 27.65 -23.47
N GLY A 28 9.89 28.51 -22.47
CA GLY A 28 9.77 28.13 -21.06
C GLY A 28 8.36 27.92 -20.50
N LEU A 29 7.30 28.31 -21.21
CA LEU A 29 5.92 28.14 -20.74
C LEU A 29 5.14 27.22 -21.70
N ARG A 30 5.31 25.90 -21.54
CA ARG A 30 4.39 24.92 -22.12
C ARG A 30 3.17 24.77 -21.20
N THR A 31 2.10 25.48 -21.59
CA THR A 31 0.70 25.01 -21.56
C THR A 31 0.30 24.05 -20.43
N ALA A 32 0.08 24.62 -19.25
CA ALA A 32 -0.96 24.09 -18.37
C ALA A 32 -2.32 24.58 -18.91
N VAL A 33 -2.90 23.83 -19.85
CA VAL A 33 -4.30 24.06 -20.24
C VAL A 33 -5.17 23.45 -19.15
N TYR A 34 -5.30 24.16 -18.03
CA TYR A 34 -6.45 23.95 -17.16
C TYR A 34 -7.64 24.53 -17.91
N ALA A 35 -8.55 23.67 -18.37
CA ALA A 35 -9.86 24.11 -18.77
C ALA A 35 -10.40 25.00 -17.63
N ALA A 36 -10.66 26.27 -17.93
CA ALA A 36 -11.13 27.22 -16.95
C ALA A 36 -12.47 26.73 -16.38
N GLY A 37 -12.41 26.15 -15.17
CA GLY A 37 -13.56 25.77 -14.34
C GLY A 37 -13.94 24.28 -14.36
N SER A 38 -13.23 23.46 -13.59
CA SER A 38 -13.79 22.37 -12.73
C SER A 38 -12.70 21.49 -12.12
N ASP A 39 -11.50 21.45 -12.71
CA ASP A 39 -10.50 20.40 -12.44
C ASP A 39 -9.26 20.82 -11.64
N LYS A 40 -9.16 22.10 -11.29
CA LYS A 40 -8.03 22.62 -10.52
C LYS A 40 -8.05 22.03 -9.10
N PRO A 41 -6.92 21.50 -8.57
CA PRO A 41 -6.82 21.07 -7.18
C PRO A 41 -7.20 22.19 -6.21
N GLU A 42 -8.06 21.88 -5.24
CA GLU A 42 -8.42 22.79 -4.15
C GLU A 42 -7.23 23.06 -3.23
N LYS A 43 -6.39 22.04 -3.04
CA LYS A 43 -5.12 22.12 -2.32
C LYS A 43 -3.98 21.70 -3.25
N GLU A 44 -3.14 22.66 -3.61
CA GLU A 44 -2.04 22.45 -4.57
C GLU A 44 -0.77 21.87 -3.94
N GLU A 45 -0.64 21.86 -2.61
CA GLU A 45 0.48 21.20 -1.90
C GLU A 45 -0.09 20.26 -0.84
N VAL A 46 0.31 18.99 -0.91
CA VAL A 46 -0.19 17.94 -0.01
C VAL A 46 0.95 17.22 0.69
N LYS A 47 0.75 16.92 1.97
CA LYS A 47 1.70 16.13 2.76
C LYS A 47 1.27 14.67 2.79
N ILE A 48 2.14 13.78 2.32
CA ILE A 48 1.87 12.34 2.27
C ILE A 48 2.81 11.61 3.20
N GLY A 49 2.28 11.01 4.27
CA GLY A 49 3.05 10.20 5.20
C GLY A 49 3.48 8.88 4.58
N PHE A 50 4.70 8.43 4.88
CA PHE A 50 5.15 7.09 4.53
C PHE A 50 6.01 6.48 5.65
N ILE A 51 5.99 5.15 5.73
CA ILE A 51 6.93 4.40 6.55
C ILE A 51 8.08 3.93 5.66
N PRO A 52 9.34 3.95 6.13
CA PRO A 52 10.50 3.44 5.41
C PRO A 52 10.38 1.96 5.00
N LEU A 53 9.75 1.72 3.86
CA LEU A 53 9.54 0.43 3.21
C LEU A 53 9.60 0.64 1.71
N THR A 54 9.95 -0.40 0.95
CA THR A 54 10.09 -0.31 -0.51
C THR A 54 8.75 0.03 -1.18
N ASP A 55 7.63 -0.39 -0.59
CA ASP A 55 6.28 -0.14 -1.12
C ASP A 55 5.82 1.34 -1.02
N CYS A 56 6.59 2.23 -0.38
CA CYS A 56 6.35 3.67 -0.48
C CYS A 56 6.81 4.29 -1.81
N ALA A 57 7.46 3.49 -2.67
CA ALA A 57 8.16 3.99 -3.85
C ALA A 57 7.30 4.80 -4.81
N SER A 58 6.05 4.40 -5.09
CA SER A 58 5.19 5.16 -6.01
C SER A 58 4.88 6.57 -5.50
N VAL A 59 4.73 6.77 -4.18
CA VAL A 59 4.58 8.09 -3.56
C VAL A 59 5.85 8.93 -3.73
N VAL A 60 7.01 8.35 -3.45
CA VAL A 60 8.30 9.05 -3.56
C VAL A 60 8.59 9.42 -5.01
N MET A 61 8.44 8.47 -5.93
CA MET A 61 8.76 8.67 -7.34
C MET A 61 7.78 9.64 -8.03
N ALA A 62 6.52 9.71 -7.58
CA ALA A 62 5.58 10.73 -8.06
C ALA A 62 6.10 12.17 -7.85
N SER A 63 6.71 12.42 -6.68
CA SER A 63 7.30 13.73 -6.34
C SER A 63 8.64 13.94 -7.03
N VAL A 64 9.55 12.96 -6.94
CA VAL A 64 10.93 13.05 -7.49
C VAL A 64 10.92 13.25 -9.00
N LEU A 65 10.08 12.51 -9.72
CA LEU A 65 9.98 12.61 -11.18
C LEU A 65 9.06 13.76 -11.64
N GLY A 66 8.37 14.43 -10.72
CA GLY A 66 7.47 15.54 -11.02
C GLY A 66 6.16 15.14 -11.68
N PHE A 67 5.72 13.89 -11.52
CA PHE A 67 4.40 13.45 -11.99
C PHE A 67 3.28 14.18 -11.24
N ASP A 68 3.50 14.55 -9.97
CA ASP A 68 2.59 15.39 -9.20
C ASP A 68 2.29 16.73 -9.88
N ARG A 69 3.34 17.45 -10.31
CA ARG A 69 3.24 18.77 -10.93
C ARG A 69 2.44 18.75 -12.24
N LYS A 70 2.52 17.65 -12.99
CA LYS A 70 1.70 17.42 -14.20
C LYS A 70 0.20 17.50 -13.90
N TYR A 71 -0.21 17.12 -12.70
CA TYR A 71 -1.61 17.13 -12.24
C TYR A 71 -1.96 18.35 -11.38
N GLY A 72 -1.06 19.33 -11.25
CA GLY A 72 -1.30 20.57 -10.51
C GLY A 72 -1.17 20.47 -9.00
N VAL A 73 -0.55 19.39 -8.50
CA VAL A 73 -0.27 19.22 -7.08
C VAL A 73 1.23 19.06 -6.85
N LYS A 74 1.70 19.46 -5.68
CA LYS A 74 3.03 19.20 -5.16
C LYS A 74 2.90 18.22 -4.00
N ILE A 75 3.44 17.03 -4.18
CA ILE A 75 3.52 16.01 -3.14
C ILE A 75 4.76 16.28 -2.32
N VAL A 76 4.57 16.41 -1.00
CA VAL A 76 5.63 16.50 0.00
C VAL A 76 5.63 15.19 0.80
N PRO A 77 6.51 14.22 0.47
CA PRO A 77 6.64 12.99 1.24
C PRO A 77 7.13 13.30 2.67
N SER A 78 6.45 12.75 3.67
CA SER A 78 6.78 12.88 5.09
C SER A 78 7.16 11.53 5.65
N LYS A 79 8.43 11.37 6.06
CA LYS A 79 8.87 10.14 6.70
C LYS A 79 8.28 10.05 8.11
N GLU A 80 7.58 8.96 8.39
CA GLU A 80 6.96 8.70 9.67
C GLU A 80 7.67 7.58 10.45
N ALA A 81 7.59 7.64 11.77
CA ALA A 81 8.32 6.73 12.66
C ALA A 81 7.59 5.40 12.90
N SER A 82 6.25 5.40 12.87
CA SER A 82 5.41 4.23 13.16
C SER A 82 4.03 4.34 12.52
N TRP A 83 3.36 3.20 12.37
CA TRP A 83 1.99 3.17 11.85
C TRP A 83 0.97 3.83 12.78
N ALA A 84 1.19 3.80 14.10
CA ALA A 84 0.38 4.55 15.05
C ALA A 84 0.52 6.07 14.81
N GLY A 85 1.74 6.55 14.57
CA GLY A 85 1.98 7.96 14.23
C GLY A 85 1.31 8.36 12.90
N VAL A 86 1.39 7.51 11.87
CA VAL A 86 0.67 7.72 10.59
C VAL A 86 -0.84 7.83 10.84
N ARG A 87 -1.42 6.90 11.61
CA ARG A 87 -2.84 6.91 11.97
C ARG A 87 -3.22 8.22 12.64
N ASP A 88 -2.52 8.61 13.70
CA ASP A 88 -2.88 9.77 14.51
C ASP A 88 -2.81 11.05 13.68
N LYS A 89 -1.75 11.21 12.88
CA LYS A 89 -1.57 12.37 12.00
C LYS A 89 -2.58 12.44 10.85
N LEU A 90 -2.99 11.30 10.30
CA LEU A 90 -4.07 11.26 9.30
C LEU A 90 -5.41 11.67 9.92
N VAL A 91 -5.76 11.09 11.08
CA VAL A 91 -7.04 11.34 11.76
C VAL A 91 -7.15 12.81 12.18
N ASN A 92 -6.04 13.40 12.62
CA ASN A 92 -5.96 14.80 13.06
C ASN A 92 -5.77 15.80 11.90
N GLY A 93 -5.53 15.34 10.67
CA GLY A 93 -5.31 16.21 9.49
C GLY A 93 -3.92 16.84 9.41
N GLU A 94 -2.94 16.37 10.18
CA GLU A 94 -1.52 16.75 10.02
C GLU A 94 -0.90 16.15 8.75
N LEU A 95 -1.42 15.02 8.30
CA LEU A 95 -1.15 14.41 7.00
C LEU A 95 -2.42 14.45 6.15
N ASP A 96 -2.29 14.86 4.89
CA ASP A 96 -3.41 14.86 3.95
C ASP A 96 -3.68 13.45 3.42
N PHE A 97 -2.62 12.69 3.17
CA PHE A 97 -2.67 11.29 2.73
C PHE A 97 -1.57 10.49 3.39
N ALA A 98 -1.61 9.17 3.22
CA ALA A 98 -0.49 8.31 3.54
C ALA A 98 -0.43 7.08 2.63
N HIS A 99 0.80 6.64 2.40
CA HIS A 99 1.10 5.23 2.21
C HIS A 99 0.82 4.51 3.53
N VAL A 100 -0.20 3.65 3.57
CA VAL A 100 -0.72 3.07 4.82
C VAL A 100 -1.19 1.62 4.65
N LEU A 101 -1.21 0.86 5.75
CA LEU A 101 -1.68 -0.52 5.79
C LEU A 101 -3.18 -0.59 5.50
N TYR A 102 -3.61 -1.42 4.57
CA TYR A 102 -5.01 -1.50 4.18
C TYR A 102 -5.94 -1.85 5.35
N GLY A 103 -5.60 -2.87 6.13
CA GLY A 103 -6.37 -3.25 7.32
C GLY A 103 -6.42 -2.17 8.41
N LEU A 104 -5.41 -1.30 8.52
CA LEU A 104 -5.43 -0.18 9.47
C LEU A 104 -6.55 0.80 9.10
N VAL A 105 -6.72 1.10 7.81
CA VAL A 105 -7.75 2.05 7.33
C VAL A 105 -9.15 1.58 7.72
N TYR A 106 -9.46 0.30 7.49
CA TYR A 106 -10.72 -0.30 7.94
C TYR A 106 -10.85 -0.33 9.46
N GLY A 107 -9.76 -0.63 10.16
CA GLY A 107 -9.77 -0.65 11.62
C GLY A 107 -10.07 0.72 12.23
N VAL A 108 -9.60 1.82 11.63
CA VAL A 108 -9.96 3.19 12.07
C VAL A 108 -11.42 3.51 11.73
N HIS A 109 -11.85 3.18 10.51
CA HIS A 109 -13.23 3.39 10.07
C HIS A 109 -14.26 2.67 10.95
N MET A 110 -13.94 1.46 11.41
CA MET A 110 -14.79 0.68 12.31
C MET A 110 -14.56 0.96 13.81
N GLY A 111 -13.57 1.79 14.16
CA GLY A 111 -13.27 2.14 15.56
C GLY A 111 -12.52 1.08 16.36
N THR A 112 -11.85 0.12 15.69
CA THR A 112 -11.06 -0.96 16.32
C THR A 112 -9.56 -0.68 16.35
N SER A 113 -9.12 0.46 15.81
CA SER A 113 -7.70 0.83 15.70
C SER A 113 -7.34 2.18 16.31
N GLY A 114 -8.17 2.69 17.23
CA GLY A 114 -8.04 4.04 17.79
C GLY A 114 -9.34 4.84 17.62
N PRO A 115 -9.29 6.18 17.72
CA PRO A 115 -10.48 7.01 17.53
C PRO A 115 -11.14 6.74 16.18
N LYS A 116 -12.45 6.48 16.19
CA LYS A 116 -13.21 6.23 14.97
C LYS A 116 -13.22 7.49 14.10
N LYS A 117 -12.87 7.35 12.82
CA LYS A 117 -12.93 8.41 11.80
C LYS A 117 -13.31 7.78 10.48
N ASP A 118 -14.17 8.44 9.71
CA ASP A 118 -14.49 7.97 8.37
C ASP A 118 -13.27 8.10 7.46
N MET A 119 -12.73 6.95 7.04
CA MET A 119 -11.56 6.85 6.18
C MET A 119 -11.91 6.59 4.72
N ALA A 120 -10.94 6.87 3.85
CA ALA A 120 -11.00 6.65 2.41
C ALA A 120 -9.74 5.95 1.91
N VAL A 121 -9.92 4.97 1.02
CA VAL A 121 -8.89 4.32 0.21
C VAL A 121 -9.10 4.73 -1.24
N LEU A 122 -8.07 5.35 -1.82
CA LEU A 122 -8.14 5.89 -3.18
C LEU A 122 -7.51 4.97 -4.23
N MET A 123 -6.50 4.19 -3.83
CA MET A 123 -5.87 3.18 -4.65
C MET A 123 -5.09 2.21 -3.76
N THR A 124 -4.88 1.00 -4.26
CA THR A 124 -3.82 0.12 -3.78
C THR A 124 -2.49 0.61 -4.36
N LEU A 125 -1.42 0.60 -3.57
CA LEU A 125 -0.09 1.09 -3.97
C LEU A 125 0.78 -0.04 -4.52
N ASN A 126 0.65 -1.23 -3.97
CA ASN A 126 1.42 -2.39 -4.40
C ASN A 126 0.68 -3.71 -4.12
N ASN A 127 1.06 -4.76 -4.86
CA ASN A 127 0.87 -6.14 -4.43
C ASN A 127 2.20 -6.70 -3.92
N ASN A 128 2.12 -7.71 -3.05
CA ASN A 128 3.24 -8.56 -2.62
C ASN A 128 4.39 -7.81 -1.93
N GLY A 129 5.54 -8.48 -1.77
CA GLY A 129 6.77 -7.85 -1.29
C GLY A 129 6.89 -7.74 0.22
N GLN A 130 6.27 -8.67 0.94
CA GLN A 130 6.44 -8.82 2.38
C GLN A 130 6.89 -10.25 2.69
N ALA A 131 7.40 -10.48 3.89
CA ALA A 131 7.86 -11.80 4.30
C ALA A 131 7.69 -12.03 5.79
N ILE A 132 7.58 -13.32 6.14
CA ILE A 132 7.77 -13.78 7.51
C ILE A 132 9.23 -14.24 7.63
N THR A 133 9.95 -13.61 8.53
CA THR A 133 11.36 -13.88 8.84
C THR A 133 11.45 -14.56 10.19
N LEU A 134 12.18 -15.67 10.26
CA LEU A 134 12.51 -16.34 11.53
C LEU A 134 13.97 -16.03 11.87
N SER A 135 14.27 -15.93 13.16
CA SER A 135 15.64 -15.71 13.63
C SER A 135 16.55 -16.88 13.25
N ARG A 136 17.84 -16.59 13.10
CA ARG A 136 18.85 -17.62 12.83
C ARG A 136 18.88 -18.71 13.92
N LYS A 137 18.66 -18.31 15.17
CA LYS A 137 18.57 -19.24 16.32
C LYS A 137 17.44 -20.27 16.17
N LEU A 138 16.29 -19.86 15.63
CA LEU A 138 15.20 -20.79 15.31
C LEU A 138 15.56 -21.68 14.11
N ALA A 139 16.13 -21.09 13.06
CA ALA A 139 16.54 -21.80 11.87
C ALA A 139 17.56 -22.91 12.16
N ASP A 140 18.55 -22.64 13.03
CA ASP A 140 19.56 -23.62 13.46
C ASP A 140 18.95 -24.80 14.23
N LYS A 141 17.75 -24.63 14.81
CA LYS A 141 16.95 -25.68 15.44
C LYS A 141 15.94 -26.36 14.48
N GLY A 142 16.02 -26.05 13.18
CA GLY A 142 15.18 -26.64 12.13
C GLY A 142 13.89 -25.88 11.83
N ALA A 143 13.62 -24.75 12.48
CA ALA A 143 12.47 -23.90 12.17
C ALA A 143 12.82 -22.92 11.03
N VAL A 144 12.74 -23.42 9.80
CA VAL A 144 13.01 -22.67 8.57
C VAL A 144 11.75 -22.38 7.76
N ASP A 145 10.61 -22.96 8.14
CA ASP A 145 9.29 -22.80 7.52
C ASP A 145 8.19 -23.02 8.59
N GLY A 146 6.92 -23.04 8.16
CA GLY A 146 5.77 -23.20 9.05
C GLY A 146 5.74 -24.55 9.77
N PRO A 147 5.84 -25.69 9.06
CA PRO A 147 5.89 -27.00 9.69
C PRO A 147 7.08 -27.19 10.63
N GLY A 148 8.27 -26.71 10.24
CA GLY A 148 9.47 -26.73 11.07
C GLY A 148 9.30 -25.92 12.36
N LEU A 149 8.69 -24.74 12.26
CA LEU A 149 8.35 -23.92 13.42
C LEU A 149 7.37 -24.63 14.36
N ALA A 150 6.28 -25.18 13.83
CA ALA A 150 5.29 -25.89 14.63
C ALA A 150 5.90 -27.09 15.35
N LYS A 151 6.75 -27.86 14.67
CA LYS A 151 7.49 -28.99 15.27
C LYS A 151 8.40 -28.52 16.40
N LEU A 152 9.14 -27.42 16.21
CA LEU A 152 10.03 -26.88 17.23
C LEU A 152 9.24 -26.39 18.46
N MET A 153 8.15 -25.63 18.26
CA MET A 153 7.28 -25.17 19.36
C MET A 153 6.57 -26.32 20.09
N ALA A 154 6.34 -27.45 19.42
CA ALA A 154 5.83 -28.66 20.05
C ALA A 154 6.88 -29.33 20.95
N ALA A 155 8.12 -29.41 20.49
CA ALA A 155 9.22 -30.08 21.19
C ALA A 155 9.83 -29.24 22.33
N GLU A 156 9.96 -27.92 22.15
CA GLU A 156 10.57 -27.00 23.10
C GLU A 156 9.52 -26.00 23.60
N LYS A 157 8.94 -26.30 24.77
CA LYS A 157 7.93 -25.47 25.40
C LYS A 157 8.56 -24.26 26.09
N ARG A 158 8.34 -23.09 25.51
CA ARG A 158 8.69 -21.77 26.05
C ARG A 158 7.79 -20.70 25.44
N GLU A 159 7.89 -19.47 25.93
CA GLU A 159 7.29 -18.33 25.24
C GLU A 159 8.05 -18.07 23.93
N TYR A 160 7.32 -18.06 22.81
CA TYR A 160 7.83 -17.64 21.50
C TYR A 160 7.25 -16.28 21.17
N THR A 161 8.12 -15.32 20.82
CA THR A 161 7.71 -13.93 20.54
C THR A 161 7.80 -13.61 19.07
N PHE A 162 6.70 -13.23 18.43
CA PHE A 162 6.68 -12.77 17.04
C PHE A 162 6.24 -11.31 16.95
N ALA A 163 6.83 -10.55 16.03
CA ALA A 163 6.45 -9.17 15.80
C ALA A 163 5.64 -8.97 14.52
N GLN A 164 4.65 -8.08 14.61
CA GLN A 164 3.93 -7.48 13.49
C GLN A 164 3.99 -5.95 13.63
N THR A 165 3.48 -5.20 12.64
CA THR A 165 3.70 -3.75 12.58
C THR A 165 2.55 -2.89 13.11
N PHE A 166 1.33 -3.40 13.07
CA PHE A 166 0.11 -2.81 13.63
C PHE A 166 -1.01 -3.87 13.76
N PRO A 167 -1.74 -3.98 14.89
CA PRO A 167 -2.64 -5.12 15.17
C PRO A 167 -3.73 -5.42 14.14
N THR A 168 -4.33 -4.38 13.52
CA THR A 168 -5.33 -4.52 12.45
C THR A 168 -4.71 -4.47 11.05
N GLY A 169 -3.40 -4.25 10.96
CA GLY A 169 -2.67 -4.05 9.73
C GLY A 169 -2.36 -5.34 8.97
N THR A 170 -1.81 -5.18 7.78
CA THR A 170 -1.54 -6.27 6.83
C THR A 170 -0.60 -7.32 7.41
N HIS A 171 0.54 -6.90 7.98
CA HIS A 171 1.54 -7.80 8.53
C HIS A 171 1.01 -8.65 9.71
N ALA A 172 0.09 -8.12 10.52
CA ALA A 172 -0.57 -8.91 11.55
C ALA A 172 -1.43 -10.00 10.90
N MET A 173 -2.23 -9.65 9.90
CA MET A 173 -3.09 -10.61 9.21
C MET A 173 -2.28 -11.68 8.47
N TRP A 174 -1.15 -11.35 7.83
CA TRP A 174 -0.27 -12.33 7.19
C TRP A 174 0.38 -13.28 8.20
N LEU A 175 0.94 -12.74 9.28
CA LEU A 175 1.54 -13.53 10.35
C LEU A 175 0.51 -14.48 10.96
N TYR A 176 -0.68 -13.97 11.27
CA TYR A 176 -1.73 -14.77 11.91
C TYR A 176 -2.26 -15.85 10.97
N TYR A 177 -2.45 -15.53 9.69
CA TYR A 177 -2.89 -16.51 8.70
C TYR A 177 -1.88 -17.65 8.57
N TRP A 178 -0.59 -17.33 8.44
CA TRP A 178 0.46 -18.32 8.29
C TRP A 178 0.65 -19.18 9.53
N LEU A 179 0.68 -18.59 10.73
CA LEU A 179 0.75 -19.35 11.98
C LEU A 179 -0.46 -20.28 12.13
N ALA A 180 -1.66 -19.76 11.91
CA ALA A 180 -2.90 -20.52 12.03
C ALA A 180 -3.01 -21.66 11.01
N ALA A 181 -2.54 -21.44 9.77
CA ALA A 181 -2.48 -22.48 8.74
C ALA A 181 -1.53 -23.63 9.11
N ASN A 182 -0.57 -23.38 10.00
CA ASN A 182 0.35 -24.38 10.55
C ASN A 182 -0.06 -24.84 11.96
N GLY A 183 -1.30 -24.57 12.38
CA GLY A 183 -1.85 -25.03 13.66
C GLY A 183 -1.36 -24.27 14.89
N ILE A 184 -0.68 -23.14 14.72
CA ILE A 184 -0.22 -22.27 15.81
C ILE A 184 -1.23 -21.13 15.99
N ASN A 185 -1.87 -21.04 17.16
CA ASN A 185 -2.76 -19.93 17.48
C ASN A 185 -1.94 -18.69 17.93
N PRO A 186 -1.95 -17.59 17.17
CA PRO A 186 -1.15 -16.40 17.49
C PRO A 186 -1.56 -15.68 18.79
N MET A 187 -2.73 -16.00 19.35
CA MET A 187 -3.24 -15.40 20.58
C MET A 187 -3.07 -16.30 21.82
N LYS A 188 -2.70 -17.58 21.63
CA LYS A 188 -2.62 -18.58 22.71
C LYS A 188 -1.27 -19.27 22.78
N ASP A 189 -0.71 -19.61 21.63
CA ASP A 189 0.52 -20.41 21.52
C ASP A 189 1.78 -19.54 21.34
N ALA A 190 1.60 -18.24 21.11
CA ALA A 190 2.68 -17.29 20.90
C ALA A 190 2.36 -15.93 21.53
N LYS A 191 3.42 -15.18 21.84
CA LYS A 191 3.34 -13.77 22.20
C LYS A 191 3.53 -12.93 20.96
N VAL A 192 2.54 -12.14 20.59
CA VAL A 192 2.64 -11.22 19.46
C VAL A 192 2.81 -9.79 19.95
N ILE A 193 3.85 -9.12 19.44
CA ILE A 193 4.16 -7.72 19.78
C ILE A 193 4.08 -6.80 18.56
N THR A 194 3.93 -5.49 18.80
CA THR A 194 3.94 -4.47 17.74
C THR A 194 5.30 -3.79 17.70
N VAL A 195 5.96 -3.80 16.54
CA VAL A 195 7.25 -3.15 16.33
C VAL A 195 7.24 -2.34 15.02
N PRO A 196 7.73 -1.09 15.01
CA PRO A 196 7.86 -0.32 13.77
C PRO A 196 8.80 -1.00 12.76
N PRO A 197 8.49 -1.00 11.45
CA PRO A 197 9.30 -1.70 10.44
C PRO A 197 10.81 -1.41 10.50
N PRO A 198 11.29 -0.15 10.63
CA PRO A 198 12.73 0.13 10.67
C PRO A 198 13.45 -0.45 11.90
N GLN A 199 12.70 -0.87 12.92
CA GLN A 199 13.23 -1.40 14.17
C GLN A 199 13.22 -2.93 14.23
N MET A 200 12.64 -3.62 13.24
CA MET A 200 12.49 -5.09 13.24
C MET A 200 13.83 -5.81 13.34
N VAL A 201 14.77 -5.47 12.44
CA VAL A 201 16.09 -6.10 12.35
C VAL A 201 16.88 -5.93 13.66
N ALA A 202 16.89 -4.70 14.20
CA ALA A 202 17.61 -4.40 15.44
C ALA A 202 17.01 -5.15 16.65
N ASN A 203 15.69 -5.21 16.78
CA ASN A 203 15.04 -5.91 17.88
C ASN A 203 15.26 -7.44 17.81
N MET A 204 15.19 -8.04 16.62
CA MET A 204 15.48 -9.47 16.48
C MET A 204 16.96 -9.78 16.79
N ARG A 205 17.90 -8.91 16.37
CA ARG A 205 19.33 -9.06 16.65
C ARG A 205 19.64 -9.17 18.14
N VAL A 206 18.98 -8.37 18.98
CA VAL A 206 19.18 -8.39 20.44
C VAL A 206 18.34 -9.46 21.15
N GLY A 207 17.57 -10.27 20.40
CA GLY A 207 16.81 -11.39 20.95
C GLY A 207 15.45 -11.03 21.56
N ASN A 208 14.91 -9.85 21.26
CA ASN A 208 13.58 -9.44 21.76
C ASN A 208 12.41 -10.15 21.05
N MET A 209 12.69 -10.85 19.94
CA MET A 209 11.71 -11.62 19.18
C MET A 209 12.38 -12.78 18.45
N ASP A 210 11.61 -13.84 18.25
CA ASP A 210 11.99 -15.06 17.54
C ASP A 210 11.77 -14.97 16.03
N GLY A 211 10.90 -14.07 15.58
CA GLY A 211 10.61 -13.79 14.17
C GLY A 211 9.65 -12.62 14.01
N TYR A 212 9.38 -12.22 12.76
CA TYR A 212 8.48 -11.12 12.45
C TYR A 212 7.87 -11.21 11.06
N CYS A 213 6.76 -10.51 10.84
CA CYS A 213 6.24 -10.20 9.52
C CYS A 213 6.42 -8.71 9.21
N VAL A 214 7.04 -8.39 8.07
CA VAL A 214 7.30 -7.01 7.64
C VAL A 214 7.52 -6.94 6.12
N GLY A 215 7.27 -5.78 5.53
CA GLY A 215 7.63 -5.49 4.14
C GLY A 215 9.11 -5.35 3.86
N GLU A 216 9.47 -5.47 2.59
CA GLU A 216 10.82 -5.21 2.11
C GLU A 216 11.23 -3.75 2.42
N PRO A 217 12.51 -3.50 2.78
CA PRO A 217 13.65 -4.40 2.60
C PRO A 217 14.05 -5.16 3.88
N TRP A 218 13.25 -5.11 4.94
CA TRP A 218 13.70 -5.54 6.27
C TRP A 218 13.83 -7.05 6.41
N GLY A 219 13.10 -7.83 5.60
CA GLY A 219 13.30 -9.28 5.49
C GLY A 219 14.65 -9.60 4.83
N HIS A 220 14.94 -9.00 3.67
CA HIS A 220 16.23 -9.19 3.01
C HIS A 220 17.40 -8.68 3.85
N ARG A 221 17.22 -7.56 4.56
CA ARG A 221 18.26 -7.01 5.43
C ARG A 221 18.65 -7.97 6.56
N ALA A 222 17.70 -8.69 7.15
CA ALA A 222 18.03 -9.71 8.15
C ALA A 222 18.87 -10.87 7.60
N ILE A 223 18.70 -11.21 6.32
CA ILE A 223 19.54 -12.21 5.64
C ILE A 223 20.95 -11.65 5.40
N ILE A 224 21.06 -10.43 4.88
CA ILE A 224 22.35 -9.75 4.66
C ILE A 224 23.14 -9.68 5.97
N ASP A 225 22.47 -9.34 7.06
CA ASP A 225 23.08 -9.21 8.38
C ASP A 225 23.29 -10.58 9.07
N GLY A 226 22.88 -11.70 8.46
CA GLY A 226 23.05 -13.06 8.98
C GLY A 226 22.20 -13.40 10.21
N ILE A 227 21.21 -12.57 10.55
CA ILE A 227 20.43 -12.70 11.79
C ILE A 227 19.11 -13.47 11.62
N GLY A 228 18.66 -13.70 10.38
CA GLY A 228 17.38 -14.34 10.12
C GLY A 228 17.28 -14.97 8.73
N VAL A 229 16.24 -15.77 8.55
CA VAL A 229 15.92 -16.51 7.33
C VAL A 229 14.50 -16.19 6.89
N THR A 230 14.25 -16.14 5.59
CA THR A 230 12.87 -16.02 5.08
C THR A 230 12.18 -17.37 5.19
N ALA A 231 11.15 -17.46 6.03
CA ALA A 231 10.35 -18.68 6.18
C ALA A 231 9.28 -18.80 5.09
N ILE A 232 8.65 -17.68 4.74
CA ILE A 232 7.72 -17.58 3.62
C ILE A 232 7.64 -16.14 3.13
N THR A 233 7.47 -15.96 1.82
CA THR A 233 7.10 -14.68 1.23
C THR A 233 5.58 -14.56 1.12
N THR A 234 5.00 -13.38 1.33
CA THR A 234 3.54 -13.25 1.44
C THR A 234 2.79 -13.54 0.13
N GLN A 235 3.45 -13.47 -1.04
CA GLN A 235 2.90 -13.97 -2.30
C GLN A 235 2.70 -15.49 -2.34
N ASP A 236 3.37 -16.26 -1.48
CA ASP A 236 3.08 -17.69 -1.31
C ASP A 236 1.91 -17.93 -0.33
N ILE A 237 1.59 -16.95 0.52
CA ILE A 237 0.38 -16.96 1.36
C ILE A 237 -0.85 -16.64 0.51
N TRP A 238 -0.76 -15.59 -0.29
CA TRP A 238 -1.79 -15.16 -1.23
C TRP A 238 -1.10 -14.51 -2.42
N LYS A 239 -1.13 -15.17 -3.57
CA LYS A 239 -0.58 -14.64 -4.82
C LYS A 239 -1.26 -13.32 -5.21
N ASP A 240 -0.45 -12.29 -5.48
CA ASP A 240 -0.91 -10.95 -5.87
C ASP A 240 -1.88 -10.34 -4.84
N HIS A 241 -1.58 -10.55 -3.56
CA HIS A 241 -2.39 -10.04 -2.46
C HIS A 241 -2.37 -8.51 -2.40
N PRO A 242 -3.47 -7.87 -1.96
CA PRO A 242 -3.47 -6.43 -1.71
C PRO A 242 -2.55 -6.11 -0.54
N GLU A 243 -1.90 -4.96 -0.55
CA GLU A 243 -0.93 -4.62 0.50
C GLU A 243 -1.10 -3.18 1.01
N LYS A 244 -0.28 -2.23 0.55
CA LYS A 244 -0.39 -0.84 0.99
C LYS A 244 -1.42 -0.10 0.14
N VAL A 245 -2.01 0.93 0.71
CA VAL A 245 -3.00 1.79 0.04
C VAL A 245 -2.63 3.25 0.18
N LEU A 246 -3.12 4.07 -0.75
CA LEU A 246 -3.20 5.51 -0.58
C LEU A 246 -4.44 5.80 0.27
N GLY A 247 -4.22 5.98 1.56
CA GLY A 247 -5.27 6.26 2.53
C GLY A 247 -5.37 7.75 2.87
N THR A 248 -6.60 8.22 3.12
CA THR A 248 -6.91 9.55 3.64
C THR A 248 -8.21 9.49 4.45
N THR A 249 -8.71 10.62 4.93
CA THR A 249 -10.04 10.72 5.55
C THR A 249 -11.11 10.97 4.48
N ALA A 250 -12.32 10.42 4.66
CA ALA A 250 -13.46 10.71 3.79
C ALA A 250 -13.84 12.20 3.81
N GLU A 251 -13.55 12.89 4.93
CA GLU A 251 -13.69 14.34 5.03
C GLU A 251 -12.76 15.08 4.06
N PHE A 252 -11.49 14.66 3.96
CA PHE A 252 -10.53 15.26 3.04
C PHE A 252 -11.01 15.12 1.58
N VAL A 253 -11.46 13.93 1.19
CA VAL A 253 -11.98 13.66 -0.16
C VAL A 253 -13.18 14.54 -0.49
N ARG A 254 -14.13 14.69 0.44
CA ARG A 254 -15.30 15.55 0.24
C ARG A 254 -14.95 17.03 0.09
N LYS A 255 -13.94 17.52 0.83
CA LYS A 255 -13.51 18.92 0.79
C LYS A 255 -12.60 19.22 -0.41
N ASN A 256 -11.83 18.23 -0.86
CA ASN A 256 -10.78 18.39 -1.88
C ASN A 256 -10.86 17.30 -2.97
N PRO A 257 -12.01 17.14 -3.66
CA PRO A 257 -12.19 16.05 -4.62
C PRO A 257 -11.22 16.13 -5.81
N ASN A 258 -10.94 17.32 -6.35
CA ASN A 258 -9.97 17.47 -7.44
C ASN A 258 -8.54 17.16 -6.99
N THR A 259 -8.20 17.56 -5.78
CA THR A 259 -6.91 17.24 -5.16
C THR A 259 -6.74 15.74 -4.98
N ALA A 260 -7.76 15.04 -4.46
CA ALA A 260 -7.75 13.59 -4.28
C ALA A 260 -7.53 12.86 -5.62
N ARG A 261 -8.25 13.28 -6.67
CA ARG A 261 -8.07 12.76 -8.03
C ARG A 261 -6.66 13.03 -8.58
N ALA A 262 -6.16 14.26 -8.46
CA ALA A 262 -4.84 14.67 -8.97
C ALA A 262 -3.70 13.89 -8.31
N VAL A 263 -3.72 13.76 -6.98
CA VAL A 263 -2.73 12.98 -6.21
C VAL A 263 -2.78 11.50 -6.61
N THR A 264 -3.98 10.93 -6.71
CA THR A 264 -4.15 9.54 -7.13
C THR A 264 -3.61 9.31 -8.55
N ALA A 265 -3.87 10.22 -9.49
CA ALA A 265 -3.37 10.13 -10.86
C ALA A 265 -1.83 10.20 -10.93
N ALA A 266 -1.22 11.10 -10.15
CA ALA A 266 0.23 11.25 -10.06
C ALA A 266 0.93 9.97 -9.55
N ILE A 267 0.40 9.39 -8.47
CA ILE A 267 0.95 8.17 -7.87
C ILE A 267 0.74 6.96 -8.77
N LEU A 268 -0.41 6.89 -9.46
CA LEU A 268 -0.67 5.83 -10.42
C LEU A 268 0.31 5.92 -11.61
N GLU A 269 0.56 7.10 -12.16
CA GLU A 269 1.58 7.29 -13.21
C GLU A 269 2.99 6.92 -12.72
N ALA A 270 3.32 7.22 -11.47
CA ALA A 270 4.58 6.76 -10.88
C ALA A 270 4.66 5.23 -10.79
N GLY A 271 3.58 4.55 -10.37
CA GLY A 271 3.51 3.09 -10.36
C GLY A 271 3.71 2.48 -11.75
N LYS A 272 3.09 3.06 -12.79
CA LYS A 272 3.29 2.68 -14.19
C LYS A 272 4.74 2.80 -14.60
N TRP A 273 5.36 3.93 -14.28
CA TRP A 273 6.75 4.17 -14.62
C TRP A 273 7.67 3.15 -13.94
N ILE A 274 7.45 2.86 -12.64
CA ILE A 274 8.25 1.88 -11.90
C ILE A 274 8.19 0.49 -12.57
N ASP A 275 7.01 0.03 -12.95
CA ASP A 275 6.83 -1.31 -13.53
C ASP A 275 7.14 -1.38 -15.04
N ALA A 276 7.32 -0.25 -15.73
CA ALA A 276 7.54 -0.23 -17.19
C ALA A 276 8.87 -0.84 -17.64
N SER A 277 9.90 -0.89 -16.78
CA SER A 277 11.18 -1.53 -17.12
C SER A 277 12.02 -1.88 -15.89
N LEU A 278 12.95 -2.83 -16.05
CA LEU A 278 13.93 -3.15 -15.01
C LEU A 278 14.84 -1.94 -14.67
N GLY A 279 15.18 -1.13 -15.68
CA GLY A 279 15.97 0.10 -15.47
C GLY A 279 15.26 1.11 -14.58
N ASN A 280 13.94 1.27 -14.74
CA ASN A 280 13.14 2.13 -13.86
C ASN A 280 13.07 1.59 -12.43
N LYS A 281 12.95 0.26 -12.25
CA LYS A 281 13.01 -0.37 -10.91
C LYS A 281 14.35 -0.13 -10.23
N GLN A 282 15.46 -0.26 -10.95
CA GLN A 282 16.80 0.03 -10.43
C GLN A 282 16.92 1.50 -10.04
N LYS A 283 16.46 2.42 -10.89
CA LYS A 283 16.52 3.85 -10.60
C LYS A 283 15.64 4.24 -9.40
N MET A 284 14.48 3.61 -9.28
CA MET A 284 13.62 3.72 -8.11
C MET A 284 14.37 3.26 -6.86
N ALA A 285 14.97 2.07 -6.87
CA ALA A 285 15.70 1.51 -5.73
C ALA A 285 16.87 2.40 -5.29
N GLU A 286 17.66 2.93 -6.23
CA GLU A 286 18.70 3.93 -5.94
C GLU A 286 18.14 5.14 -5.19
N THR A 287 17.00 5.64 -5.65
CA THR A 287 16.35 6.83 -5.07
C THR A 287 15.81 6.54 -3.67
N VAL A 288 15.01 5.49 -3.52
CA VAL A 288 14.32 5.20 -2.25
C VAL A 288 15.27 4.67 -1.18
N ALA A 289 16.46 4.16 -1.53
CA ALA A 289 17.47 3.76 -0.57
C ALA A 289 18.03 4.94 0.26
N ASP A 290 17.96 6.17 -0.28
CA ASP A 290 18.52 7.37 0.35
C ASP A 290 18.07 7.58 1.81
N LYS A 291 18.92 8.26 2.58
CA LYS A 291 18.67 8.59 3.99
C LYS A 291 17.36 9.35 4.18
N SER A 292 16.93 10.14 3.21
CA SER A 292 15.67 10.89 3.23
C SER A 292 14.43 9.99 3.13
N TYR A 293 14.59 8.74 2.65
CA TYR A 293 13.50 7.78 2.42
C TYR A 293 13.67 6.49 3.24
N VAL A 294 14.11 5.38 2.65
CA VAL A 294 14.21 4.10 3.37
C VAL A 294 15.43 4.06 4.30
N ASN A 295 16.50 4.78 3.97
CA ASN A 295 17.77 4.79 4.69
C ASN A 295 18.36 3.37 4.84
N THR A 296 18.66 2.75 3.69
CA THR A 296 19.27 1.41 3.62
C THR A 296 20.22 1.34 2.42
N SER A 297 20.91 0.21 2.25
CA SER A 297 21.71 -0.05 1.05
C SER A 297 20.81 -0.36 -0.15
N VAL A 298 21.17 0.13 -1.33
CA VAL A 298 20.50 -0.19 -2.60
C VAL A 298 20.36 -1.70 -2.80
N ASP A 299 21.39 -2.48 -2.46
CA ASP A 299 21.39 -3.95 -2.58
C ASP A 299 20.30 -4.63 -1.74
N ALA A 300 19.91 -4.04 -0.62
CA ALA A 300 18.84 -4.58 0.22
C ALA A 300 17.48 -4.50 -0.51
N ILE A 301 17.31 -3.52 -1.40
CA ILE A 301 16.08 -3.28 -2.17
C ILE A 301 16.14 -3.98 -3.53
N ASN A 302 17.25 -3.80 -4.26
CA ASN A 302 17.38 -4.16 -5.68
C ASN A 302 17.05 -5.63 -5.98
N GLN A 303 17.55 -6.56 -5.18
CA GLN A 303 17.31 -7.98 -5.44
C GLN A 303 15.81 -8.30 -5.37
N ARG A 304 15.14 -7.79 -4.34
CA ARG A 304 13.74 -8.09 -4.05
C ARG A 304 12.78 -7.45 -5.04
N ILE A 305 13.05 -6.21 -5.44
CA ILE A 305 12.21 -5.54 -6.45
C ILE A 305 12.38 -6.11 -7.86
N LEU A 306 13.50 -6.81 -8.13
CA LEU A 306 13.72 -7.53 -9.38
C LEU A 306 13.21 -8.98 -9.32
N GLY A 307 12.59 -9.38 -8.23
CA GLY A 307 12.08 -10.74 -8.03
C GLY A 307 13.15 -11.79 -7.73
N ARG A 308 14.37 -11.38 -7.39
CA ARG A 308 15.47 -12.29 -7.06
C ARG A 308 15.51 -12.53 -5.56
N TYR A 309 15.03 -13.69 -5.14
CA TYR A 309 14.89 -14.04 -3.73
C TYR A 309 15.94 -15.07 -3.29
N GLN A 310 16.24 -14.99 -2.00
CA GLN A 310 17.00 -16.00 -1.26
C GLN A 310 16.39 -16.16 0.13
N ASN A 311 16.48 -17.36 0.71
CA ASN A 311 15.95 -17.60 2.04
C ASN A 311 16.97 -17.43 3.19
N GLY A 312 18.24 -17.19 2.87
CA GLY A 312 19.33 -17.12 3.86
C GLY A 312 19.84 -18.49 4.33
N MET A 313 19.38 -19.58 3.71
CA MET A 313 19.79 -20.98 3.96
C MET A 313 20.30 -21.66 2.67
N GLY A 314 20.79 -20.87 1.70
CA GLY A 314 21.36 -21.36 0.44
C GLY A 314 20.37 -21.57 -0.70
N LYS A 315 19.04 -21.50 -0.46
CA LYS A 315 18.04 -21.55 -1.54
C LYS A 315 17.88 -20.16 -2.15
N THR A 316 17.91 -20.09 -3.48
CA THR A 316 17.61 -18.91 -4.29
C THR A 316 16.53 -19.23 -5.32
N TRP A 317 15.71 -18.25 -5.69
CA TRP A 317 14.72 -18.38 -6.76
C TRP A 317 14.37 -17.02 -7.37
N ASP A 318 13.93 -17.04 -8.63
CA ASP A 318 13.29 -15.90 -9.27
C ASP A 318 11.78 -16.04 -9.10
N ASP A 319 11.18 -15.14 -8.33
CA ASP A 319 9.75 -15.13 -8.05
C ASP A 319 9.02 -14.28 -9.10
N PRO A 320 8.06 -14.82 -9.87
CA PRO A 320 7.28 -14.04 -10.83
C PRO A 320 6.22 -13.12 -10.18
N ASN A 321 5.96 -13.30 -8.89
CA ASN A 321 4.95 -12.60 -8.10
C ASN A 321 5.61 -11.72 -7.02
N TYR A 322 6.78 -11.17 -7.34
CA TYR A 322 7.43 -10.13 -6.53
C TYR A 322 6.59 -8.85 -6.42
N MET A 323 7.10 -7.85 -5.69
CA MET A 323 6.42 -6.57 -5.49
C MET A 323 6.17 -5.85 -6.82
N LYS A 324 4.90 -5.56 -7.11
CA LYS A 324 4.43 -4.85 -8.32
C LYS A 324 3.66 -3.60 -7.90
N PHE A 325 3.74 -2.55 -8.72
CA PHE A 325 3.12 -1.24 -8.48
C PHE A 325 2.02 -0.88 -9.48
N TYR A 326 1.88 -1.61 -10.59
CA TYR A 326 0.86 -1.31 -11.61
C TYR A 326 0.22 -2.56 -12.23
N ASN A 327 1.01 -3.44 -12.86
CA ASN A 327 0.52 -4.65 -13.55
C ASN A 327 -0.77 -4.43 -14.38
N ASP A 328 -0.70 -3.57 -15.39
CA ASP A 328 -1.84 -3.17 -16.22
C ASP A 328 -3.06 -2.67 -15.44
N GLY A 329 -2.82 -1.96 -14.33
CA GLY A 329 -3.85 -1.38 -13.47
C GLY A 329 -4.50 -2.38 -12.51
N ALA A 330 -4.17 -3.66 -12.60
CA ALA A 330 -4.69 -4.69 -11.70
C ALA A 330 -4.16 -4.52 -10.26
N VAL A 331 -2.93 -4.02 -10.08
CA VAL A 331 -2.39 -3.75 -8.74
C VAL A 331 -3.13 -2.60 -8.09
N THR A 332 -3.34 -1.52 -8.83
CA THR A 332 -3.70 -0.23 -8.24
C THR A 332 -5.18 -0.08 -7.94
N PHE A 333 -6.02 -0.88 -8.58
CA PHE A 333 -7.46 -0.82 -8.38
C PHE A 333 -7.85 -1.25 -6.95
N PRO A 334 -8.62 -0.43 -6.22
CA PRO A 334 -9.03 -0.74 -4.84
C PRO A 334 -10.23 -1.69 -4.85
N TYR A 335 -9.99 -2.98 -5.11
CA TYR A 335 -11.03 -4.01 -5.10
C TYR A 335 -11.79 -4.04 -3.76
N LEU A 336 -13.11 -4.12 -3.81
CA LEU A 336 -13.96 -4.22 -2.62
C LEU A 336 -13.70 -5.53 -1.88
N SER A 337 -13.52 -6.64 -2.62
CA SER A 337 -13.19 -7.95 -2.06
C SER A 337 -11.94 -7.94 -1.20
N ASP A 338 -10.95 -7.12 -1.56
CA ASP A 338 -9.67 -7.04 -0.85
C ASP A 338 -9.84 -6.38 0.51
N GLY A 339 -10.55 -5.25 0.55
CA GLY A 339 -10.91 -4.58 1.80
C GLY A 339 -11.82 -5.42 2.69
N MET A 340 -12.79 -6.11 2.10
CA MET A 340 -13.67 -7.05 2.80
C MET A 340 -12.88 -8.18 3.46
N TRP A 341 -11.83 -8.70 2.81
CA TRP A 341 -11.00 -9.75 3.39
C TRP A 341 -10.40 -9.33 4.73
N PHE A 342 -9.83 -8.11 4.82
CA PHE A 342 -9.27 -7.62 6.08
C PHE A 342 -10.31 -7.56 7.20
N MET A 343 -11.53 -7.11 6.90
CA MET A 343 -12.62 -7.12 7.87
C MET A 343 -12.99 -8.55 8.32
N THR A 344 -12.95 -9.55 7.43
CA THR A 344 -13.16 -10.96 7.84
C THR A 344 -12.09 -11.43 8.81
N GLN A 345 -10.83 -11.04 8.59
CA GLN A 345 -9.73 -11.42 9.48
C GLN A 345 -9.79 -10.65 10.80
N HIS A 346 -10.23 -9.38 10.81
CA HIS A 346 -10.50 -8.66 12.05
C HIS A 346 -11.58 -9.35 12.89
N LYS A 347 -12.64 -9.86 12.26
CA LYS A 347 -13.68 -10.66 12.93
C LYS A 347 -13.13 -12.00 13.44
N ARG A 348 -12.38 -12.74 12.60
CA ARG A 348 -11.74 -14.03 12.95
C ARG A 348 -10.87 -13.91 14.20
N TRP A 349 -10.16 -12.80 14.35
CA TRP A 349 -9.25 -12.55 15.47
C TRP A 349 -9.85 -11.72 16.61
N GLY A 350 -11.17 -11.57 16.65
CA GLY A 350 -11.89 -10.91 17.75
C GLY A 350 -11.64 -9.40 17.88
N LEU A 351 -10.99 -8.77 16.90
CA LEU A 351 -10.77 -7.32 16.84
C LEU A 351 -12.10 -6.59 16.59
N VAL A 352 -12.99 -7.22 15.81
CA VAL A 352 -14.40 -6.83 15.67
C VAL A 352 -15.25 -7.95 16.25
N LYS A 353 -16.20 -7.62 17.14
CA LYS A 353 -17.04 -8.61 17.83
C LYS A 353 -18.14 -9.17 16.92
N GLU A 354 -18.83 -8.30 16.18
CA GLU A 354 -19.96 -8.65 15.32
C GLU A 354 -19.58 -8.59 13.84
N HIS A 355 -20.29 -9.33 12.98
CA HIS A 355 -20.10 -9.17 11.53
C HIS A 355 -20.63 -7.80 11.10
N PRO A 356 -19.82 -6.93 10.48
CA PRO A 356 -20.33 -5.72 9.84
C PRO A 356 -21.12 -6.08 8.58
N ASP A 357 -21.82 -5.11 8.02
CA ASP A 357 -22.18 -5.15 6.60
C ASP A 357 -20.91 -4.92 5.76
N TYR A 358 -20.19 -6.02 5.49
CA TYR A 358 -18.90 -6.01 4.82
C TYR A 358 -18.91 -5.24 3.50
N LEU A 359 -19.95 -5.44 2.68
CA LEU A 359 -20.01 -4.79 1.37
C LEU A 359 -20.35 -3.31 1.50
N ALA A 360 -21.28 -2.95 2.39
CA ALA A 360 -21.61 -1.54 2.62
C ALA A 360 -20.41 -0.77 3.16
N VAL A 361 -19.71 -1.32 4.16
CA VAL A 361 -18.49 -0.70 4.71
C VAL A 361 -17.39 -0.61 3.64
N ALA A 362 -17.19 -1.64 2.84
CA ALA A 362 -16.20 -1.59 1.76
C ALA A 362 -16.51 -0.51 0.72
N LYS A 363 -17.79 -0.32 0.35
CA LYS A 363 -18.22 0.75 -0.56
C LYS A 363 -18.07 2.16 0.03
N GLN A 364 -18.15 2.30 1.36
CA GLN A 364 -17.91 3.58 2.03
C GLN A 364 -16.42 3.94 2.07
N VAL A 365 -15.55 2.93 2.24
CA VAL A 365 -14.11 3.15 2.39
C VAL A 365 -13.40 3.22 1.03
N ASN A 366 -13.72 2.36 0.07
CA ASN A 366 -13.03 2.32 -1.22
C ASN A 366 -13.67 3.29 -2.22
N HIS A 367 -13.00 4.42 -2.47
CA HIS A 367 -13.43 5.44 -3.43
C HIS A 367 -13.03 5.06 -4.87
N ILE A 368 -13.70 4.05 -5.42
CA ILE A 368 -13.51 3.55 -6.79
C ILE A 368 -13.84 4.63 -7.85
N ASP A 369 -14.75 5.55 -7.54
CA ASP A 369 -15.06 6.73 -8.34
C ASP A 369 -13.83 7.62 -8.52
N VAL A 370 -13.18 8.02 -7.42
CA VAL A 370 -11.95 8.83 -7.46
C VAL A 370 -10.84 8.09 -8.23
N TYR A 371 -10.71 6.77 -8.02
CA TYR A 371 -9.77 5.95 -8.78
C TYR A 371 -10.04 5.99 -10.29
N LYS A 372 -11.30 5.84 -10.71
CA LYS A 372 -11.68 5.82 -12.14
C LYS A 372 -11.39 7.14 -12.83
N ASP A 373 -11.63 8.26 -12.14
CA ASP A 373 -11.30 9.58 -12.65
C ASP A 373 -9.78 9.76 -12.79
N ALA A 374 -9.03 9.33 -11.77
CA ALA A 374 -7.57 9.35 -11.79
C ALA A 374 -6.98 8.42 -12.87
N ALA A 375 -7.56 7.24 -13.07
CA ALA A 375 -7.17 6.29 -14.10
C ALA A 375 -7.42 6.86 -15.51
N THR A 376 -8.54 7.57 -15.70
CA THR A 376 -8.81 8.30 -16.94
C THR A 376 -7.74 9.37 -17.19
N ALA A 377 -7.44 10.20 -16.19
CA ALA A 377 -6.44 11.27 -16.29
C ALA A 377 -5.01 10.74 -16.55
N SER A 378 -4.69 9.53 -16.07
CA SER A 378 -3.38 8.87 -16.25
C SER A 378 -3.34 7.87 -17.41
N LYS A 379 -4.44 7.72 -18.16
CA LYS A 379 -4.61 6.75 -19.26
C LYS A 379 -4.28 5.33 -18.81
N SER A 380 -4.93 4.89 -17.76
CA SER A 380 -4.65 3.64 -17.07
C SER A 380 -5.85 2.71 -17.17
N ALA A 381 -5.56 1.42 -17.29
CA ALA A 381 -6.62 0.43 -17.37
C ALA A 381 -7.38 0.33 -16.04
N VAL A 382 -8.68 0.08 -16.15
CA VAL A 382 -9.57 -0.12 -15.01
C VAL A 382 -10.17 -1.52 -15.14
N PRO A 383 -10.00 -2.39 -14.13
CA PRO A 383 -10.71 -3.65 -14.06
C PRO A 383 -12.22 -3.49 -14.22
N ARG A 384 -12.86 -4.44 -14.90
CA ARG A 384 -14.32 -4.41 -15.14
C ARG A 384 -15.11 -4.59 -13.85
N ASP A 385 -14.68 -5.54 -13.04
CA ASP A 385 -15.35 -5.93 -11.80
C ASP A 385 -14.69 -5.30 -10.58
N ALA A 386 -15.53 -4.85 -9.64
CA ALA A 386 -15.07 -4.30 -8.36
C ALA A 386 -14.66 -5.37 -7.35
N MET A 387 -14.88 -6.65 -7.69
CA MET A 387 -14.56 -7.82 -6.88
C MET A 387 -13.59 -8.71 -7.64
N ARG A 388 -12.74 -9.43 -6.92
CA ARG A 388 -11.87 -10.48 -7.47
C ARG A 388 -11.86 -11.71 -6.59
N SER A 389 -11.47 -12.84 -7.19
CA SER A 389 -11.28 -14.10 -6.48
C SER A 389 -9.81 -14.43 -6.34
N SER A 390 -9.44 -15.12 -5.27
CA SER A 390 -8.08 -15.57 -4.99
C SER A 390 -8.09 -16.84 -4.16
N LYS A 391 -7.05 -17.65 -4.34
CA LYS A 391 -6.80 -18.85 -3.54
C LYS A 391 -5.61 -18.60 -2.62
N LEU A 392 -5.78 -18.91 -1.34
CA LEU A 392 -4.77 -18.74 -0.30
C LEU A 392 -3.97 -20.05 -0.10
N MET A 393 -2.88 -19.98 0.66
CA MET A 393 -1.90 -21.07 0.84
C MET A 393 -2.49 -22.39 1.38
N ASP A 394 -3.57 -22.31 2.14
CA ASP A 394 -4.29 -23.45 2.73
C ASP A 394 -5.33 -24.04 1.77
N GLY A 395 -5.42 -23.50 0.55
CA GLY A 395 -6.38 -23.91 -0.46
C GLY A 395 -7.74 -23.21 -0.37
N THR A 396 -7.96 -22.42 0.67
CA THR A 396 -9.20 -21.65 0.84
C THR A 396 -9.36 -20.63 -0.29
N VAL A 397 -10.57 -20.51 -0.81
CA VAL A 397 -10.91 -19.54 -1.86
C VAL A 397 -11.63 -18.35 -1.23
N TRP A 398 -11.12 -17.16 -1.50
CA TRP A 398 -11.78 -15.89 -1.18
C TRP A 398 -12.31 -15.27 -2.47
N ASP A 399 -13.62 -15.00 -2.54
CA ASP A 399 -14.27 -14.33 -3.67
C ASP A 399 -15.19 -13.17 -3.25
N GLY A 400 -15.28 -12.91 -1.94
CA GLY A 400 -16.09 -11.85 -1.36
C GLY A 400 -17.61 -12.09 -1.35
N LYS A 401 -18.12 -13.26 -1.77
CA LYS A 401 -19.57 -13.53 -1.84
C LYS A 401 -20.20 -13.84 -0.49
N ASP A 402 -19.51 -14.59 0.38
CA ASP A 402 -20.00 -14.95 1.71
C ASP A 402 -18.95 -14.64 2.80
N PRO A 403 -18.77 -13.35 3.14
CA PRO A 403 -17.75 -12.92 4.09
C PRO A 403 -17.97 -13.45 5.51
N LYS A 404 -19.24 -13.70 5.90
CA LYS A 404 -19.58 -14.23 7.22
C LYS A 404 -19.11 -15.68 7.34
N ARG A 405 -19.55 -16.53 6.42
CA ARG A 405 -19.13 -17.93 6.39
C ARG A 405 -17.62 -18.06 6.25
N TYR A 406 -16.99 -17.23 5.41
CA TYR A 406 -15.54 -17.23 5.28
C TYR A 406 -14.84 -16.97 6.63
N ALA A 407 -15.23 -15.90 7.34
CA ALA A 407 -14.65 -15.56 8.64
C ALA A 407 -14.82 -16.68 9.69
N ASP A 408 -15.96 -17.36 9.69
CA ASP A 408 -16.31 -18.40 10.67
C ASP A 408 -15.82 -19.81 10.28
N SER A 409 -15.31 -19.99 9.05
CA SER A 409 -14.90 -21.31 8.55
C SER A 409 -13.57 -21.81 9.10
N PHE A 410 -12.76 -20.93 9.68
CA PHE A 410 -11.41 -21.26 10.11
C PHE A 410 -11.39 -21.98 11.46
N ARG A 411 -10.75 -23.16 11.53
CA ARG A 411 -10.59 -23.92 12.77
C ARG A 411 -9.80 -23.17 13.86
N VAL A 412 -8.80 -22.39 13.45
CA VAL A 412 -8.00 -21.56 14.37
C VAL A 412 -8.48 -20.12 14.25
N HIS A 413 -9.05 -19.63 15.34
CA HIS A 413 -9.58 -18.28 15.53
C HIS A 413 -9.28 -17.82 16.98
N ALA A 414 -9.74 -16.62 17.36
CA ALA A 414 -9.60 -16.08 18.72
C ALA A 414 -10.09 -17.06 19.80
#